data_AF-A0AAW3QY72-F1
#
_entry.id   AF-A0AAW3QY72-F1
#
_cell.length_a   1.000
_cell.length_b   1.000
_cell.length_c   1.000
_cell.angle_alpha   90.00
_cell.angle_beta   90.00
_cell.angle_gamma   90.00
#
_symmetry.space_group_name_H-M   'P 1'
#
loop_
_entity.id
_entity.type
_entity.pdbx_description
1 polymer ?
#
loop_
_entity_poly.entity_id
_entity_poly.type
_entity_poly.pdbx_seq_one_letter_code
_entity_poly.pdbx_strand_id
1 'polypeptide(L)'
;MTRQIRSHASPLFRAGLRHWHALLSSALLIGMAACSPYRPIQKAEMSLALAGFTAHPADTTARWAMMNLLPPDTLAYRMQNGQPVLLYADPIACGCVYMGDKSAYAAYRASHPVDLAQEQRMTAEINQHPGWDWSVWASTADVDVVSGLRPGPSHVSY
;
A
#
# COMPACT_ATOMS: atom_id res chain seq x y z
N MET A 1 86.35 34.47 11.09
CA MET A 1 85.79 33.84 12.31
C MET A 1 84.74 34.82 12.82
N THR A 2 83.43 34.60 12.86
CA THR A 2 82.61 33.41 13.15
C THR A 2 81.21 33.75 12.63
N ARG A 3 80.69 33.02 11.62
CA ARG A 3 79.37 33.29 11.04
C ARG A 3 78.32 32.47 11.79
N GLN A 4 77.43 33.15 12.51
CA GLN A 4 76.32 32.54 13.25
C GLN A 4 75.39 31.78 12.30
N ILE A 5 75.17 30.49 12.56
CA ILE A 5 74.15 29.67 11.89
C ILE A 5 72.92 29.67 12.79
N ARG A 6 71.82 30.26 12.29
CA ARG A 6 70.51 30.27 12.94
C ARG A 6 69.89 28.87 12.86
N SER A 7 69.49 28.38 14.01
CA SER A 7 68.64 27.22 14.23
C SER A 7 67.20 27.52 13.81
N HIS A 8 66.64 26.71 12.92
CA HIS A 8 65.20 26.49 12.83
C HIS A 8 64.95 24.99 12.75
N ALA A 9 64.33 24.47 13.82
CA ALA A 9 63.86 23.10 13.90
C ALA A 9 62.59 22.95 13.05
N SER A 10 62.59 21.97 12.15
CA SER A 10 61.40 21.57 11.39
C SER A 10 60.37 20.92 12.32
N PRO A 11 59.09 21.33 12.31
CA PRO A 11 58.07 20.56 13.00
C PRO A 11 57.80 19.28 12.21
N LEU A 12 58.07 18.13 12.84
CA LEU A 12 57.62 16.83 12.36
C LEU A 12 56.09 16.82 12.37
N PHE A 13 55.49 16.88 11.18
CA PHE A 13 54.06 16.65 10.95
C PHE A 13 53.71 15.22 11.39
N ARG A 14 53.27 15.07 12.65
CA ARG A 14 52.66 13.83 13.17
C ARG A 14 51.14 14.01 13.22
N ALA A 15 50.53 14.12 12.04
CA ALA A 15 49.07 14.24 11.89
C ALA A 15 48.58 13.23 10.84
N GLY A 16 48.72 11.93 11.12
CA GLY A 16 48.39 10.87 10.17
C GLY A 16 47.35 9.84 10.63
N LEU A 17 46.99 9.75 11.91
CA LEU A 17 46.20 8.61 12.43
C LEU A 17 44.89 8.97 13.16
N ARG A 18 44.54 10.26 13.29
CA ARG A 18 43.34 10.68 14.04
C ARG A 18 42.16 11.12 13.17
N HIS A 19 42.24 10.91 11.86
CA HIS A 19 41.14 11.17 10.93
C HIS A 19 40.46 9.89 10.43
N TRP A 20 41.10 8.72 10.59
CA TRP A 20 40.52 7.45 10.15
C TRP A 20 39.37 6.96 11.03
N HIS A 21 39.46 7.15 12.35
CA HIS A 21 38.39 6.72 13.26
C HIS A 21 37.14 7.60 13.18
N ALA A 22 37.28 8.90 12.92
CA ALA A 22 36.14 9.81 12.79
C ALA A 22 35.30 9.55 11.52
N LEU A 23 35.92 9.06 10.45
CA LEU A 23 35.22 8.71 9.21
C LEU A 23 34.46 7.37 9.32
N LEU A 24 34.97 6.42 10.10
CA LEU A 24 34.31 5.13 10.35
C LEU A 24 33.05 5.27 11.21
N SER A 25 33.01 6.20 12.16
CA SER A 25 31.83 6.43 13.01
C SER A 25 30.67 7.10 12.28
N SER A 26 30.94 8.00 11.33
CA SER A 26 29.88 8.64 10.51
C SER A 26 29.29 7.72 9.45
N ALA A 27 30.03 6.71 8.98
CA ALA A 27 29.52 5.75 7.99
C ALA A 27 28.46 4.78 8.58
N LEU A 28 28.52 4.51 9.89
CA LEU A 28 27.63 3.54 10.54
C LEU A 28 26.19 4.05 10.73
N LEU A 29 25.99 5.38 10.79
CA LEU A 29 24.66 5.99 10.99
C LEU A 29 23.79 6.04 9.72
N ILE A 30 24.36 5.78 8.53
CA ILE A 30 23.66 5.91 7.24
C ILE A 30 23.00 4.57 6.81
N GLY A 31 23.25 3.46 7.51
CA GLY A 31 22.84 2.11 7.07
C GLY A 31 21.38 1.73 7.30
N MET A 32 20.58 2.51 8.02
CA MET A 32 19.28 2.03 8.56
C MET A 32 18.04 2.38 7.71
N ALA A 33 18.19 2.98 6.52
CA ALA A 33 17.06 3.45 5.70
C ALA A 33 16.56 2.46 4.62
N ALA A 34 17.07 1.23 4.55
CA ALA A 34 16.88 0.38 3.37
C ALA A 34 15.59 -0.48 3.33
N CYS A 35 14.85 -0.62 4.44
CA CYS A 35 13.67 -1.49 4.50
C CYS A 35 12.40 -0.66 4.67
N SER A 36 11.69 -0.40 3.56
CA SER A 36 10.34 0.18 3.61
C SER A 36 9.30 -0.94 3.43
N PRO A 37 8.43 -1.20 4.43
CA PRO A 37 7.38 -2.21 4.33
C PRO A 37 6.32 -1.85 3.27
N TYR A 38 6.35 -0.62 2.75
CA TYR A 38 5.40 -0.12 1.75
C TYR A 38 5.76 -0.49 0.30
N ARG A 39 6.99 -0.96 0.02
CA ARG A 39 7.38 -1.31 -1.35
C ARG A 39 6.55 -2.43 -2.00
N PRO A 40 6.19 -3.52 -1.30
CA PRO A 40 5.33 -4.56 -1.86
C PRO A 40 3.93 -4.04 -2.19
N ILE A 41 3.35 -3.22 -1.31
CA ILE A 41 2.01 -2.65 -1.47
C ILE A 41 1.97 -1.76 -2.71
N GLN A 42 2.92 -0.83 -2.87
CA GLN A 42 3.01 0.02 -4.07
C GLN A 42 3.09 -0.78 -5.37
N LYS A 43 3.78 -1.92 -5.36
CA LYS A 43 3.86 -2.78 -6.56
C LYS A 43 2.51 -3.40 -6.90
N ALA A 44 1.75 -3.83 -5.88
CA ALA A 44 0.41 -4.35 -6.06
C ALA A 44 -0.57 -3.25 -6.52
N GLU A 45 -0.53 -2.07 -5.91
CA GLU A 45 -1.32 -0.90 -6.32
C GLU A 45 -1.06 -0.53 -7.79
N MET A 46 0.21 -0.48 -8.19
CA MET A 46 0.58 -0.19 -9.57
C MET A 46 0.12 -1.28 -10.54
N SER A 47 0.19 -2.55 -10.14
CA SER A 47 -0.27 -3.65 -11.01
C SER A 47 -1.79 -3.68 -11.17
N LEU A 48 -2.53 -3.38 -10.11
CA LEU A 48 -3.99 -3.22 -10.15
C LEU A 48 -4.39 -2.05 -11.05
N ALA A 49 -3.74 -0.89 -10.89
CA ALA A 49 -4.02 0.27 -11.72
C ALA A 49 -3.72 0.02 -13.21
N LEU A 50 -2.59 -0.63 -13.53
CA LEU A 50 -2.24 -1.02 -14.89
C LEU A 50 -3.21 -2.04 -15.50
N ALA A 51 -3.79 -2.90 -14.66
CA ALA A 51 -4.81 -3.85 -15.07
C ALA A 51 -6.19 -3.17 -15.27
N GLY A 52 -6.37 -1.90 -14.90
CA GLY A 52 -7.63 -1.17 -15.07
C GLY A 52 -8.52 -1.14 -13.83
N PHE A 53 -8.00 -1.51 -12.66
CA PHE A 53 -8.69 -1.27 -11.40
C PHE A 53 -8.65 0.22 -11.05
N THR A 54 -9.73 0.72 -10.45
CA THR A 54 -9.84 2.12 -10.02
C THR A 54 -9.86 2.19 -8.50
N ALA A 55 -9.09 3.09 -7.91
CA ALA A 55 -9.08 3.31 -6.46
C ALA A 55 -10.31 4.13 -6.03
N HIS A 56 -11.12 3.57 -5.13
CA HIS A 56 -12.25 4.25 -4.51
C HIS A 56 -11.92 4.54 -3.03
N PRO A 57 -11.72 5.81 -2.64
CA PRO A 57 -11.41 6.17 -1.26
C PRO A 57 -12.47 5.67 -0.28
N ALA A 58 -12.02 5.09 0.84
CA ALA A 58 -12.88 4.76 1.97
C ALA A 58 -12.95 5.93 2.96
N ASP A 59 -13.31 7.11 2.43
CA ASP A 59 -13.29 8.41 3.11
C ASP A 59 -14.45 8.64 4.09
N THR A 60 -15.33 7.65 4.24
CA THR A 60 -16.46 7.70 5.17
C THR A 60 -16.47 6.49 6.10
N THR A 61 -17.09 6.62 7.28
CA THR A 61 -17.18 5.52 8.26
C THR A 61 -17.83 4.28 7.66
N ALA A 62 -18.88 4.44 6.83
CA ALA A 62 -19.53 3.30 6.19
C ALA A 62 -18.62 2.61 5.15
N ARG A 63 -17.92 3.39 4.31
CA ARG A 63 -16.98 2.83 3.32
C ARG A 63 -15.78 2.16 3.99
N TRP A 64 -15.28 2.74 5.08
CA TRP A 64 -14.21 2.13 5.88
C TRP A 64 -14.66 0.81 6.52
N ALA A 65 -15.88 0.76 7.06
CA ALA A 65 -16.45 -0.47 7.58
C ALA A 65 -16.58 -1.54 6.48
N MET A 66 -17.07 -1.16 5.29
CA MET A 66 -17.15 -2.06 4.13
C MET A 66 -15.79 -2.57 3.68
N MET A 67 -14.77 -1.69 3.61
CA MET A 67 -13.41 -2.09 3.26
C MET A 67 -12.85 -3.15 4.22
N ASN A 68 -13.12 -3.03 5.52
CA ASN A 68 -12.65 -3.99 6.53
C ASN A 68 -13.38 -5.35 6.49
N LEU A 69 -14.46 -5.49 5.70
CA LEU A 69 -15.08 -6.79 5.44
C LEU A 69 -14.29 -7.60 4.39
N LEU A 70 -13.44 -6.95 3.61
CA LEU A 70 -12.68 -7.62 2.57
C LEU A 70 -11.50 -8.38 3.17
N PRO A 71 -11.16 -9.55 2.62
CA PRO A 71 -10.00 -10.31 3.05
C PRO A 71 -8.71 -9.50 2.79
N PRO A 72 -7.71 -9.60 3.67
CA PRO A 72 -6.43 -8.90 3.48
C PRO A 72 -5.64 -9.51 2.32
N ASP A 73 -4.92 -8.66 1.58
CA ASP A 73 -3.94 -9.03 0.54
C ASP A 73 -4.47 -9.94 -0.59
N THR A 74 -5.78 -9.97 -0.82
CA THR A 74 -6.37 -10.77 -1.90
C THR A 74 -7.58 -10.07 -2.50
N LEU A 75 -7.90 -10.45 -3.74
CA LEU A 75 -9.13 -10.03 -4.40
C LEU A 75 -10.35 -10.76 -3.79
N ALA A 76 -11.48 -10.08 -3.78
CA ALA A 76 -12.80 -10.59 -3.42
C ALA A 76 -13.81 -10.29 -4.52
N TYR A 77 -14.79 -11.18 -4.73
CA TYR A 77 -15.87 -10.96 -5.68
C TYR A 77 -17.10 -10.38 -5.00
N ARG A 78 -17.70 -9.34 -5.58
CA ARG A 78 -19.04 -8.84 -5.21
C ARG A 78 -19.89 -8.64 -6.45
N MET A 79 -21.16 -9.02 -6.38
CA MET A 79 -22.09 -8.83 -7.49
C MET A 79 -22.71 -7.45 -7.39
N GLN A 80 -22.66 -6.68 -8.47
CA GLN A 80 -23.36 -5.41 -8.64
C GLN A 80 -24.25 -5.50 -9.87
N ASN A 81 -25.56 -5.42 -9.70
CA ASN A 81 -26.52 -5.47 -10.81
C ASN A 81 -26.31 -6.72 -11.69
N GLY A 82 -26.03 -7.87 -11.07
CA GLY A 82 -25.78 -9.13 -11.78
C GLY A 82 -24.43 -9.25 -12.50
N GLN A 83 -23.50 -8.28 -12.35
CA GLN A 83 -22.13 -8.39 -12.83
C GLN A 83 -21.13 -8.48 -11.66
N PRO A 84 -20.13 -9.37 -11.71
CA PRO A 84 -19.09 -9.41 -10.69
C PRO A 84 -18.14 -8.21 -10.83
N VAL A 85 -17.90 -7.57 -9.71
CA VAL A 85 -16.86 -6.57 -9.48
C VAL A 85 -15.83 -7.19 -8.54
N LEU A 86 -14.56 -7.06 -8.90
CA LEU A 86 -13.45 -7.51 -8.08
C LEU A 86 -12.96 -6.37 -7.21
N LEU A 87 -12.75 -6.68 -5.94
CA LEU A 87 -12.39 -5.74 -4.90
C LEU A 87 -11.07 -6.13 -4.26
N TYR A 88 -10.18 -5.17 -4.08
CA TYR A 88 -8.96 -5.31 -3.28
C TYR A 88 -8.89 -4.18 -2.28
N ALA A 89 -8.77 -4.50 -0.98
CA ALA A 89 -8.68 -3.50 0.08
C ALA A 89 -7.22 -3.09 0.31
N ASP A 90 -6.97 -1.78 0.39
CA ASP A 90 -5.71 -1.23 0.85
C ASP A 90 -5.95 -0.23 2.01
N PRO A 91 -6.04 -0.75 3.25
CA PRO A 91 -6.27 0.08 4.43
C PRO A 91 -5.01 0.83 4.90
N ILE A 92 -3.81 0.49 4.39
CA ILE A 92 -2.54 1.00 4.91
C ILE A 92 -2.04 2.17 4.06
N ALA A 93 -2.14 2.08 2.74
CA ALA A 93 -1.58 3.08 1.83
C ALA A 93 -2.55 4.23 1.55
N CYS A 94 -3.52 3.99 0.68
CA CYS A 94 -4.51 4.97 0.26
C CYS A 94 -5.72 5.01 1.20
N GLY A 95 -5.96 3.95 1.99
CA GLY A 95 -7.24 3.79 2.70
C GLY A 95 -8.39 3.66 1.71
N CYS A 96 -8.26 2.79 0.71
CA CYS A 96 -9.16 2.70 -0.43
C CYS A 96 -9.45 1.26 -0.86
N VAL A 97 -10.51 1.08 -1.63
CA VAL A 97 -10.85 -0.18 -2.29
C VAL A 97 -10.62 -0.04 -3.78
N TYR A 98 -9.74 -0.86 -4.33
CA TYR A 98 -9.56 -0.98 -5.77
C TYR A 98 -10.71 -1.82 -6.34
N MET A 99 -11.43 -1.27 -7.31
CA MET A 99 -12.58 -1.91 -7.96
C MET A 99 -12.29 -2.12 -9.44
N GLY A 100 -12.50 -3.35 -9.93
CA GLY A 100 -12.28 -3.72 -11.32
C GLY A 100 -13.35 -4.66 -11.83
N ASP A 101 -13.66 -4.57 -13.12
CA ASP A 101 -14.59 -5.49 -13.78
C ASP A 101 -13.90 -6.78 -14.24
N LYS A 102 -14.63 -7.63 -14.97
CA LYS A 102 -14.08 -8.87 -15.56
C LYS A 102 -12.88 -8.63 -16.47
N SER A 103 -12.85 -7.51 -17.20
CA SER A 103 -11.77 -7.19 -18.11
C SER A 103 -10.50 -6.80 -17.33
N ALA A 104 -10.67 -6.02 -16.27
CA ALA A 104 -9.58 -5.64 -15.39
C ALA A 104 -8.98 -6.86 -14.68
N TYR A 105 -9.83 -7.78 -14.22
CA TYR A 105 -9.36 -9.03 -13.65
C TYR A 105 -8.61 -9.91 -14.64
N ALA A 106 -9.10 -10.03 -15.89
CA ALA A 106 -8.41 -10.78 -16.92
C ALA A 106 -7.01 -10.21 -17.20
N ALA A 107 -6.88 -8.87 -17.25
CA ALA A 107 -5.59 -8.19 -17.39
C ALA A 107 -4.68 -8.42 -16.18
N TYR A 108 -5.23 -8.36 -14.96
CA TYR A 108 -4.48 -8.63 -13.72
C TYR A 108 -3.90 -10.05 -13.72
N ARG A 109 -4.71 -11.05 -14.08
CA ARG A 109 -4.31 -12.47 -14.15
C ARG A 109 -3.19 -12.75 -15.16
N ALA A 110 -3.07 -11.94 -16.21
CA ALA A 110 -2.00 -12.09 -17.20
C ALA A 110 -0.60 -11.88 -16.59
N SER A 111 -0.50 -11.11 -15.51
CA SER A 111 0.75 -10.85 -14.78
C SER A 111 0.80 -11.46 -13.38
N HIS A 112 -0.34 -11.90 -12.85
CA HIS A 112 -0.49 -12.52 -11.54
C HIS A 112 -1.18 -13.88 -11.71
N PRO A 113 -0.43 -14.98 -11.90
CA PRO A 113 -1.01 -16.30 -12.05
C PRO A 113 -1.87 -16.65 -10.82
N VAL A 114 -3.18 -16.77 -11.03
CA VAL A 114 -4.15 -17.22 -10.03
C VAL A 114 -4.48 -18.67 -10.29
N ASP A 115 -4.26 -19.54 -9.30
CA ASP A 115 -4.64 -20.95 -9.38
C ASP A 115 -6.14 -21.16 -9.12
N LEU A 116 -6.64 -22.35 -9.47
CA LEU A 116 -8.05 -22.69 -9.31
C LEU A 116 -8.50 -22.68 -7.84
N ALA A 117 -7.62 -23.01 -6.89
CA ALA A 117 -7.95 -23.03 -5.48
C ALA A 117 -8.14 -21.62 -4.93
N GLN A 118 -7.31 -20.67 -5.35
CA GLN A 118 -7.43 -19.26 -5.02
C GLN A 118 -8.67 -18.65 -5.65
N GLU A 119 -8.99 -18.98 -6.90
CA GLU A 119 -10.22 -18.53 -7.55
C GLU A 119 -11.47 -19.08 -6.85
N GLN A 120 -11.45 -20.35 -6.44
CA GLN A 120 -12.51 -20.95 -5.63
C GLN A 120 -12.66 -20.26 -4.26
N ARG A 121 -11.55 -19.94 -3.59
CA ARG A 121 -11.58 -19.19 -2.31
C ARG A 121 -12.19 -17.81 -2.47
N MET A 122 -11.76 -17.06 -3.48
CA MET A 122 -12.30 -15.74 -3.79
C MET A 122 -13.80 -15.79 -4.09
N THR A 123 -14.26 -16.83 -4.79
CA THR A 123 -15.69 -17.04 -5.08
C THR A 123 -16.46 -17.50 -3.85
N ALA A 124 -15.87 -18.34 -2.99
CA ALA A 124 -16.52 -18.82 -1.78
C ALA A 124 -16.59 -17.75 -0.68
N GLU A 125 -15.65 -16.81 -0.66
CA GLU A 125 -15.58 -15.73 0.32
C GLU A 125 -16.84 -14.86 0.34
N ILE A 126 -17.51 -14.67 -0.81
CA ILE A 126 -18.79 -13.95 -0.88
C ILE A 126 -19.86 -14.55 0.04
N ASN A 127 -19.84 -15.87 0.25
CA ASN A 127 -20.78 -16.57 1.12
C ASN A 127 -20.43 -16.41 2.61
N GLN A 128 -19.16 -16.11 2.91
CA GLN A 128 -18.66 -15.96 4.29
C GLN A 128 -18.93 -14.55 4.83
N HIS A 129 -18.91 -13.53 3.96
CA HIS A 129 -19.16 -12.14 4.33
C HIS A 129 -20.34 -11.55 3.54
N PRO A 130 -21.58 -12.06 3.73
CA PRO A 130 -22.76 -11.44 3.16
C PRO A 130 -23.03 -10.11 3.88
N GLY A 131 -22.77 -8.99 3.22
CA GLY A 131 -22.93 -7.68 3.84
C GLY A 131 -22.37 -6.51 3.04
N TRP A 132 -22.02 -6.73 1.77
CA TRP A 132 -21.53 -5.66 0.92
C TRP A 132 -22.69 -4.78 0.45
N ASP A 133 -22.67 -3.52 0.86
CA ASP A 133 -23.67 -2.55 0.46
C ASP A 133 -23.12 -1.65 -0.66
N TRP A 134 -23.63 -1.81 -1.89
CA TRP A 134 -23.24 -0.94 -3.01
C TRP A 134 -23.75 0.49 -2.88
N SER A 135 -24.79 0.73 -2.07
CA SER A 135 -25.41 2.05 -1.96
C SER A 135 -24.47 3.09 -1.37
N VAL A 136 -23.55 2.69 -0.48
CA VAL A 136 -22.56 3.61 0.13
C VAL A 136 -21.45 4.02 -0.83
N TRP A 137 -21.26 3.29 -1.93
CA TRP A 137 -20.27 3.56 -2.98
C TRP A 137 -20.86 4.31 -4.17
N ALA A 138 -22.19 4.45 -4.23
CA ALA A 138 -22.85 5.22 -5.27
C ALA A 138 -22.51 6.72 -5.16
N SER A 139 -22.46 7.42 -6.29
CA SER A 139 -22.32 8.87 -6.32
C SER A 139 -23.52 9.60 -5.70
N THR A 140 -24.67 8.93 -5.63
CA THR A 140 -25.92 9.43 -5.05
C THR A 140 -26.17 8.92 -3.63
N ALA A 141 -25.14 8.43 -2.93
CA ALA A 141 -25.29 7.90 -1.58
C ALA A 141 -25.79 8.98 -0.61
N ASP A 142 -26.67 8.59 0.32
CA ASP A 142 -27.13 9.47 1.40
C ASP A 142 -25.94 9.82 2.33
N VAL A 143 -25.69 11.11 2.50
CA VAL A 143 -24.58 11.64 3.30
C VAL A 143 -24.65 11.17 4.76
N ASP A 144 -25.84 11.09 5.37
CA ASP A 144 -25.99 10.68 6.76
C ASP A 144 -25.70 9.19 6.94
N VAL A 145 -26.01 8.39 5.93
CA VAL A 145 -25.70 6.95 5.91
C VAL A 145 -24.21 6.72 5.75
N VAL A 146 -23.57 7.36 4.76
CA VAL A 146 -22.13 7.16 4.55
C VAL A 146 -21.29 7.70 5.70
N SER A 147 -21.71 8.80 6.32
CA SER A 147 -21.09 9.35 7.53
C SER A 147 -21.38 8.55 8.80
N GLY A 148 -22.22 7.51 8.75
CA GLY A 148 -22.53 6.66 9.89
C GLY A 148 -23.44 7.33 10.95
N LEU A 149 -24.13 8.41 10.59
CA LEU A 149 -25.06 9.13 11.45
C LEU A 149 -26.43 8.44 11.51
N ARG A 150 -26.76 7.65 10.48
CA ARG A 150 -27.98 6.86 10.39
C ARG A 150 -27.66 5.48 9.79
N PRO A 151 -28.31 4.39 10.24
CA PRO A 151 -28.19 3.09 9.56
C PRO A 151 -28.67 3.18 8.10
N GLY A 152 -27.92 2.55 7.19
CA GLY A 152 -28.29 2.44 5.78
C GLY A 152 -29.56 1.63 5.55
N PRO A 153 -30.17 1.73 4.35
CA PRO A 153 -31.35 0.95 4.01
C PRO A 153 -31.03 -0.55 4.09
N SER A 154 -31.95 -1.33 4.68
CA SER A 154 -31.82 -2.79 4.86
C SER A 154 -31.86 -3.60 3.55
N HIS A 155 -31.81 -2.94 2.40
CA HIS A 155 -31.89 -3.57 1.08
C HIS A 155 -30.50 -3.66 0.46
N VAL A 156 -29.81 -4.77 0.70
CA VAL A 156 -28.66 -5.18 -0.10
C VAL A 156 -29.18 -5.46 -1.51
N SER A 157 -28.95 -4.53 -2.44
CA SER A 157 -29.27 -4.73 -3.86
C SER A 157 -28.16 -5.56 -4.49
N TYR A 158 -28.48 -6.80 -4.88
CA TYR A 158 -27.61 -7.72 -5.62
C TYR A 158 -27.69 -7.47 -7.13
#